data_AF-A0A2V8X6N9-F1
#
_entry.id   AF-A0A2V8X6N9-F1
#
_cell.length_a   1.000
_cell.length_b   1.000
_cell.length_c   1.000
_cell.angle_alpha   90.00
_cell.angle_beta   90.00
_cell.angle_gamma   90.00
#
_symmetry.space_group_name_H-M   'P 1'
#
loop_
_entity.id
_entity.type
_entity.pdbx_description
1 polymer ?
#
loop_
_entity_poly.entity_id
_entity_poly.type
_entity_poly.pdbx_seq_one_letter_code
_entity_poly.pdbx_strand_id
1 'polypeptide(L)' 'MREATVIEFGGSEHAIFLSTLPLEFDDRVRLVETREGRQAEAIVVAVQYHDGRKAVAVKFLQGACDWVATEP' A
#
# COMPACT_ATOMS: atom_id res chain seq x y z
N MET A 1 3.32 -11.53 -8.02
CA MET A 1 3.79 -10.38 -8.85
C MET A 1 4.48 -9.39 -7.93
N ARG A 2 5.37 -8.52 -8.44
CA ARG A 2 6.03 -7.47 -7.64
C ARG A 2 6.14 -6.21 -8.48
N GLU A 3 5.92 -5.06 -7.84
CA GLU A 3 6.07 -3.73 -8.42
C GLU A 3 6.83 -2.86 -7.39
N ALA A 4 7.56 -1.86 -7.88
CA ALA A 4 8.11 -0.79 -7.04
C ALA A 4 7.27 0.47 -7.28
N THR A 5 6.77 1.07 -6.22
CA THR A 5 5.93 2.28 -6.26
C THR A 5 6.27 3.18 -5.08
N VAL A 6 5.72 4.39 -5.11
CA VAL A 6 5.81 5.36 -4.02
C VAL A 6 4.51 5.29 -3.23
N ILE A 7 4.62 5.36 -1.91
CA ILE A 7 3.46 5.59 -1.04
C ILE A 7 3.12 7.08 -1.15
N GLU A 8 2.00 7.39 -1.78
CA GLU A 8 1.51 8.76 -1.99
C GLU A 8 0.93 9.34 -0.69
N PHE A 9 0.34 8.47 0.14
CA PHE A 9 -0.13 8.82 1.47
C PHE A 9 0.11 7.65 2.42
N GLY A 10 0.80 7.89 3.54
CA GLY A 10 1.05 6.90 4.57
C GLY A 10 0.54 7.38 5.92
N GLY A 11 -0.35 6.60 6.52
CA GLY A 11 -0.77 6.76 7.92
C GLY A 11 -0.39 5.54 8.74
N SER A 12 -0.74 5.58 10.04
CA SER A 12 -0.51 4.43 10.93
C SER A 12 -1.28 3.19 10.48
N GLU A 13 -2.55 3.32 10.09
CA GLU A 13 -3.41 2.16 9.79
C GLU A 13 -3.61 1.90 8.28
N HIS A 14 -3.32 2.90 7.43
CA HIS A 14 -3.62 2.84 6.01
C HIS A 14 -2.51 3.44 5.16
N ALA A 15 -2.43 3.01 3.91
CA ALA A 15 -1.57 3.63 2.90
C ALA A 15 -2.29 3.70 1.55
N ILE A 16 -1.92 4.68 0.74
CA ILE A 16 -2.40 4.87 -0.63
C ILE A 16 -1.20 4.93 -1.57
N PHE A 17 -1.28 4.20 -2.67
CA PHE A 17 -0.27 4.20 -3.72
C PHE A 17 -0.89 3.91 -5.08
N LEU A 18 -0.14 4.25 -6.14
CA LEU A 18 -0.49 3.84 -7.50
C LEU A 18 0.09 2.46 -7.79
N SER A 19 -0.67 1.63 -8.52
CA SER A 19 -0.22 0.33 -8.98
C SER A 19 -0.69 0.04 -10.40
N THR A 20 0.15 -0.67 -11.15
CA THR A 20 -0.20 -1.27 -12.45
C THR A 20 -0.59 -2.74 -12.31
N LEU A 21 -0.43 -3.33 -11.12
CA LEU A 21 -0.85 -4.69 -10.84
C LEU A 21 -2.38 -4.80 -10.83
N PRO A 22 -2.93 -5.97 -11.16
CA PRO A 22 -4.37 -6.21 -11.17
C PRO A 22 -4.93 -6.40 -9.74
N LEU A 23 -4.60 -5.51 -8.80
CA LEU A 23 -5.07 -5.55 -7.41
C LEU A 23 -6.57 -5.25 -7.33
N GLU A 24 -7.29 -6.04 -6.56
CA GLU A 24 -8.73 -5.91 -6.29
C GLU A 24 -9.01 -5.78 -4.79
N PHE A 25 -10.25 -5.41 -4.45
CA PHE A 25 -10.71 -5.41 -3.05
C PHE A 25 -10.49 -6.77 -2.40
N ASP A 26 -10.08 -6.78 -1.13
CA ASP A 26 -9.77 -7.97 -0.31
C ASP A 26 -8.45 -8.70 -0.66
N ASP A 27 -7.73 -8.25 -1.70
CA ASP A 27 -6.41 -8.81 -1.99
C ASP A 27 -5.43 -8.55 -0.84
N ARG A 28 -4.67 -9.58 -0.46
CA ARG A 28 -3.55 -9.46 0.48
C ARG A 28 -2.31 -8.97 -0.25
N VAL A 29 -1.71 -7.92 0.28
CA VAL A 29 -0.45 -7.38 -0.22
C VAL A 29 0.60 -7.32 0.89
N ARG A 30 1.86 -7.34 0.48
CA ARG A 30 3.00 -7.11 1.38
C ARG A 30 3.79 -5.92 0.86
N LEU A 31 3.78 -4.84 1.63
CA LEU A 31 4.65 -3.70 1.37
C LEU A 31 6.04 -4.02 1.90
N VAL A 32 7.06 -3.71 1.11
CA VAL A 32 8.46 -3.91 1.47
C VAL A 32 9.19 -2.62 1.18
N GLU A 33 9.76 -2.01 2.22
CA GLU A 33 10.60 -0.84 2.06
C GLU A 33 11.86 -1.20 1.28
N THR A 34 12.16 -0.42 0.24
CA THR A 34 13.29 -0.68 -0.65
C THR A 34 14.66 -0.54 0.01
N ARG A 35 14.78 0.29 1.07
CA ARG A 35 16.07 0.59 1.72
C ARG A 35 16.42 -0.41 2.82
N GLU A 36 15.60 -0.48 3.86
CA GLU A 36 15.89 -1.27 5.06
C GLU A 36 15.20 -2.64 5.05
N GLY A 37 14.35 -2.91 4.05
CA GLY A 37 13.66 -4.19 3.92
C GLY A 37 12.55 -4.40 4.94
N ARG A 38 12.13 -3.36 5.67
CA ARG A 38 10.97 -3.38 6.58
C ARG A 38 9.72 -3.81 5.81
N GLN A 39 8.87 -4.59 6.44
CA GLN A 39 7.70 -5.20 5.80
C GLN A 39 6.44 -4.90 6.59
N ALA A 40 5.32 -4.78 5.88
CA ALA A 40 3.99 -4.72 6.47
C ALA A 40 3.03 -5.53 5.60
N GLU A 41 2.26 -6.44 6.21
CA GLU A 41 1.12 -7.04 5.51
C GLU A 41 -0.10 -6.13 5.59
N ALA A 42 -0.81 -6.03 4.48
CA ALA A 42 -2.00 -5.22 4.36
C ALA A 42 -3.05 -5.91 3.49
N ILE A 43 -4.28 -5.42 3.59
CA ILE A 43 -5.39 -5.83 2.74
C ILE A 43 -5.88 -4.65 1.93
N VAL A 44 -6.20 -4.87 0.65
CA VAL A 44 -6.76 -3.83 -0.20
C VAL A 44 -8.19 -3.53 0.24
N VAL A 45 -8.44 -2.29 0.65
CA VAL A 45 -9.75 -1.82 1.12
C VAL A 45 -10.46 -0.91 0.13
N ALA A 46 -9.74 -0.36 -0.85
CA ALA A 46 -10.34 0.36 -1.96
C ALA A 46 -9.42 0.33 -3.20
N VAL A 47 -10.05 0.34 -4.37
CA VAL A 47 -9.38 0.44 -5.68
C VAL A 47 -10.15 1.44 -6.52
N GLN A 48 -9.43 2.41 -7.11
CA GLN A 48 -9.99 3.33 -8.09
C GLN A 48 -9.16 3.28 -9.36
N TYR A 49 -9.84 3.18 -10.51
CA TYR A 49 -9.20 3.15 -11.83
C TYR A 49 -9.18 4.54 -12.45
N HIS A 50 -8.01 4.98 -12.92
CA HIS A 50 -7.86 6.20 -13.70
C HIS A 50 -6.74 6.02 -14.74
N ASP A 51 -7.04 6.25 -16.03
CA ASP A 51 -6.08 6.24 -17.15
C ASP A 51 -5.10 5.04 -17.17
N GLY A 52 -5.62 3.83 -16.91
CA GLY A 52 -4.82 2.60 -16.93
C GLY A 52 -3.92 2.39 -15.71
N ARG A 53 -4.03 3.22 -14.67
CA ARG A 53 -3.42 3.01 -13.35
C ARG A 53 -4.51 2.81 -12.30
N LYS A 54 -4.20 2.03 -11.27
CA LYS A 54 -5.05 1.86 -10.11
C LYS A 54 -4.50 2.70 -8.95
N ALA A 55 -5.31 3.57 -8.37
CA ALA A 55 -5.07 4.05 -7.02
C ALA A 55 -5.58 2.99 -6.05
N VAL A 56 -4.73 2.54 -5.16
CA VAL A 56 -5.00 1.43 -4.24
C VAL A 56 -4.83 1.94 -2.83
N ALA A 57 -5.87 1.78 -2.02
CA ALA A 57 -5.81 2.00 -0.59
C ALA A 57 -5.75 0.66 0.13
N VAL A 58 -4.85 0.54 1.10
CA VAL A 58 -4.66 -0.66 1.89
C VAL A 58 -4.80 -0.37 3.37
N LYS A 59 -5.21 -1.36 4.15
CA LYS A 59 -5.23 -1.35 5.62
C LYS A 59 -4.22 -2.34 6.16
N PHE A 60 -3.38 -1.94 7.11
CA PHE A 60 -2.39 -2.81 7.73
C PHE A 60 -3.03 -3.87 8.63
N LEU A 61 -2.45 -5.07 8.62
CA LEU A 61 -2.94 -6.21 9.41
C LEU A 61 -2.25 -6.34 10.77
N GLN A 62 -1.04 -5.78 10.95
CA GLN A 62 -0.28 -5.83 12.21
C GLN A 62 -0.59 -4.66 13.16
N GLY A 63 -1.52 -3.77 12.82
CA GLY A 63 -1.75 -2.50 13.51
C GLY A 63 -0.90 -1.37 12.93
N ALA A 64 -0.61 -0.35 13.74
CA ALA A 64 0.09 0.86 13.32
C ALA A 64 1.44 0.54 12.63
N CYS A 65 1.63 1.09 11.43
CA CYS A 65 2.82 0.91 10.60
C CYS A 65 3.69 2.18 10.65
N ASP A 66 4.53 2.27 11.68
CA ASP A 66 5.30 3.47 12.00
C ASP A 66 6.32 3.88 10.93
N TRP A 67 6.74 2.94 10.07
CA TRP A 67 7.69 3.24 9.00
C TRP A 67 7.03 3.71 7.70
N VAL A 68 5.72 3.48 7.55
CA VAL A 68 4.93 4.01 6.43
C VAL A 68 4.30 5.34 6.79
N ALA A 69 3.94 5.53 8.07
CA ALA A 69 3.42 6.80 8.56
C ALA A 69 4.41 7.92 8.26
N THR A 70 4.05 8.82 7.36
CA THR A 70 4.71 10.11 7.25
C THR A 70 4.15 10.98 8.37
N GLU A 71 4.99 11.47 9.29
CA GLU A 71 4.57 12.43 10.32
C GLU A 71 3.79 13.60 9.68
N PRO A 72 2.76 14.14 10.36
CA PRO A 72 1.97 15.26 9.84
C PRO A 72 2.77 16.55 9.65
#